data_AF-A0A0K8SQ03-F1
#
_entry.id   AF-A0A0K8SQ03-F1
#
_cell.length_a   1.000
_cell.length_b   1.000
_cell.length_c   1.000
_cell.angle_alpha   90.00
_cell.angle_beta   90.00
_cell.angle_gamma   90.00
#
_symmetry.space_group_name_H-M   'P 1'
#
loop_
_entity.id
_entity.type
_entity.pdbx_description
1 polymer ?
#
loop_
_entity_poly.entity_id
_entity_poly.type
_entity_poly.pdbx_seq_one_letter_code
_entity_poly.pdbx_strand_id
1 'polypeptide(L)'
;MKNGEKRNITPRALEVAPDGFRRTLLLESGVFEKSYLVYTQVVPRMKDLMKAAGDTSEPLFLDLMDAKNGSYVVFKIPEFGWSTASSENMIPTLPDLALALRSLAKWHAMGAVLLEKGQIPKQQFSERLPMTLANKYASAVLNDFADVVRDTWGKQWTRLAQQMKETVPKVDQIFRIIFNRTNEQDAFNVFNYGDFLGHDMWFNYGITDAYRTDHPIAIKFQYFETTHINTPATDVHHVIFSTPSTRIALKHKDDLIENVYYPALIGYLSKYGYGGNKLTLKRLKDELRQSELYAVITSMTLIMDVFENTPIDFAMLEETWKTGKVSTNTTGKVSSNVTGKVSSGMFHRGFTDAMKPVMEYARDRNVFGGREMTRIITGADRNQTRTRTRILTEEVGY
;
A
#
# COMPACT_ATOMS: atom_id res chain seq x y z
N MET A 1 47.39 8.99 -16.75
CA MET A 1 46.57 8.34 -15.70
C MET A 1 46.55 9.26 -14.49
N LYS A 2 45.46 10.00 -14.27
CA LYS A 2 45.26 10.82 -13.06
C LYS A 2 43.83 10.65 -12.60
N ASN A 3 43.72 10.23 -11.34
CA ASN A 3 42.61 10.34 -10.41
C ASN A 3 41.22 10.00 -10.95
N GLY A 4 40.84 8.73 -10.81
CA GLY A 4 39.44 8.35 -10.76
C GLY A 4 38.80 9.04 -9.55
N GLU A 5 37.92 10.01 -9.81
CA GLU A 5 36.96 10.49 -8.83
C GLU A 5 36.24 9.27 -8.29
N LYS A 6 36.47 8.96 -7.00
CA LYS A 6 35.56 8.08 -6.26
C LYS A 6 34.23 8.80 -6.24
N ARG A 7 33.32 8.44 -7.15
CA ARG A 7 31.91 8.84 -7.04
C ARG A 7 31.44 8.41 -5.66
N ASN A 8 31.02 9.37 -4.84
CA ASN A 8 30.47 9.09 -3.52
C ASN A 8 29.15 8.35 -3.71
N ILE A 9 29.19 7.02 -3.70
CA ILE A 9 27.98 6.20 -3.63
C ILE A 9 27.45 6.36 -2.20
N THR A 10 26.24 6.89 -2.05
CA THR A 10 25.54 6.88 -0.76
C THR A 10 24.72 5.60 -0.66
N PRO A 11 25.19 4.57 0.09
CA PRO A 11 24.39 3.40 0.35
C PRO A 11 23.27 3.76 1.33
N ARG A 12 22.11 3.12 1.19
CA ARG A 12 21.08 3.13 2.21
C ARG A 12 20.75 1.70 2.57
N ALA A 13 20.85 1.40 3.85
CA ALA A 13 20.68 0.08 4.41
C ALA A 13 19.35 0.02 5.18
N LEU A 14 18.63 -1.07 4.97
CA LEU A 14 17.60 -1.54 5.88
C LEU A 14 18.26 -2.62 6.74
N GLU A 15 18.33 -2.43 8.06
CA GLU A 15 19.04 -3.33 8.98
C GLU A 15 18.13 -3.77 10.14
N VAL A 16 18.23 -5.04 10.52
CA VAL A 16 17.55 -5.54 11.72
C VAL A 16 18.18 -4.90 12.95
N ALA A 17 17.33 -4.44 13.87
CA ALA A 17 17.79 -3.91 15.15
C ALA A 17 18.69 -4.92 15.88
N PRO A 18 19.73 -4.44 16.58
CA PRO A 18 20.73 -5.32 17.21
C PRO A 18 20.10 -6.24 18.28
N ASP A 19 19.14 -5.76 19.06
CA ASP A 19 18.47 -6.48 20.14
C ASP A 19 17.05 -5.93 20.46
N GLY A 20 16.40 -6.52 21.46
CA GLY A 20 15.11 -6.07 22.01
C GLY A 20 13.85 -6.50 21.24
N PHE A 21 12.69 -6.04 21.70
CA PHE A 21 11.38 -6.36 21.11
C PHE A 21 11.28 -6.03 19.62
N ARG A 22 11.90 -4.92 19.20
CA ARG A 22 12.01 -4.52 17.79
C ARG A 22 12.62 -5.62 16.94
N ARG A 23 13.72 -6.23 17.40
CA ARG A 23 14.37 -7.33 16.69
C ARG A 23 13.44 -8.53 16.55
N THR A 24 12.79 -8.92 17.65
CA THR A 24 11.84 -10.05 17.64
C THR A 24 10.69 -9.80 16.67
N LEU A 25 10.06 -8.62 16.73
CA LEU A 25 8.95 -8.24 15.86
C LEU A 25 9.34 -8.24 14.36
N LEU A 26 10.51 -7.69 14.04
CA LEU A 26 11.01 -7.62 12.66
C LEU A 26 11.40 -8.99 12.11
N LEU A 27 11.92 -9.89 12.94
CA LEU A 27 12.19 -11.26 12.54
C LEU A 27 10.91 -12.08 12.38
N GLU A 28 10.00 -12.02 13.34
CA GLU A 28 8.73 -12.77 13.32
C GLU A 28 7.78 -12.31 12.21
N SER A 29 7.89 -11.04 11.79
CA SER A 29 7.10 -10.51 10.67
C SER A 29 7.64 -10.91 9.29
N GLY A 30 8.86 -11.43 9.20
CA GLY A 30 9.48 -11.87 7.94
C GLY A 30 9.81 -10.74 6.95
N VAL A 31 9.72 -9.46 7.37
CA VAL A 31 9.86 -8.29 6.48
C VAL A 31 11.21 -8.21 5.79
N PHE A 32 12.30 -8.58 6.51
CA PHE A 32 13.65 -8.62 5.95
C PHE A 32 13.85 -9.77 4.97
N GLU A 33 13.28 -10.93 5.28
CA GLU A 33 13.35 -12.09 4.39
C GLU A 33 12.64 -11.78 3.06
N LYS A 34 11.47 -11.14 3.12
CA LYS A 34 10.75 -10.71 1.91
C LYS A 34 11.56 -9.77 1.04
N SER A 35 12.09 -8.70 1.62
CA SER A 35 12.94 -7.76 0.88
C SER A 35 14.15 -8.46 0.25
N TYR A 36 14.82 -9.33 1.02
CA TYR A 36 15.92 -10.15 0.53
C TYR A 36 15.50 -11.02 -0.67
N LEU A 37 14.38 -11.75 -0.57
CA LEU A 37 13.88 -12.63 -1.62
C LEU A 37 13.46 -11.87 -2.88
N VAL A 38 12.83 -10.71 -2.72
CA VAL A 38 12.46 -9.86 -3.86
C VAL A 38 13.70 -9.43 -4.62
N TYR A 39 14.69 -8.87 -3.95
CA TYR A 39 15.90 -8.38 -4.60
C TYR A 39 16.79 -9.50 -5.18
N THR A 40 16.91 -10.64 -4.50
CA THR A 40 17.83 -11.71 -4.91
C THR A 40 17.20 -12.71 -5.88
N GLN A 41 15.85 -12.81 -5.92
CA GLN A 41 15.17 -13.81 -6.75
C GLN A 41 14.16 -13.20 -7.73
N VAL A 42 13.30 -12.30 -7.28
CA VAL A 42 12.20 -11.79 -8.11
C VAL A 42 12.68 -10.71 -9.09
N VAL A 43 13.43 -9.72 -8.60
CA VAL A 43 13.98 -8.62 -9.41
C VAL A 43 14.83 -9.12 -10.59
N PRO A 44 15.75 -10.09 -10.44
CA PRO A 44 16.48 -10.66 -11.57
C PRO A 44 15.54 -11.24 -12.64
N ARG A 45 14.50 -11.97 -12.23
CA ARG A 45 13.52 -12.55 -13.15
C ARG A 45 12.68 -11.49 -13.85
N MET A 46 12.34 -10.38 -13.17
CA MET A 46 11.70 -9.23 -13.79
C MET A 46 12.62 -8.55 -14.81
N LYS A 47 13.93 -8.43 -14.53
CA LYS A 47 14.92 -7.92 -15.52
C LYS A 47 15.00 -8.81 -16.75
N ASP A 48 15.03 -10.14 -16.57
CA ASP A 48 15.04 -11.10 -17.67
C ASP A 48 13.77 -11.00 -18.52
N LEU A 49 12.61 -10.83 -17.86
CA LEU A 49 11.33 -10.64 -18.53
C LEU A 49 11.29 -9.33 -19.35
N MET A 50 11.77 -8.23 -18.77
CA MET A 50 11.92 -6.95 -19.47
C MET A 50 12.83 -7.10 -20.70
N LYS A 51 14.00 -7.73 -20.55
CA LYS A 51 14.94 -7.98 -21.64
C LYS A 51 14.33 -8.83 -22.76
N ALA A 52 13.65 -9.92 -22.40
CA ALA A 52 13.02 -10.83 -23.36
C ALA A 52 11.89 -10.13 -24.16
N ALA A 53 11.18 -9.20 -23.55
CA ALA A 53 10.13 -8.40 -24.19
C ALA A 53 10.65 -7.16 -24.94
N GLY A 54 11.97 -6.96 -25.04
CA GLY A 54 12.58 -5.77 -25.64
C GLY A 54 12.25 -4.48 -24.88
N ASP A 55 11.96 -4.56 -23.58
CA ASP A 55 11.62 -3.41 -22.75
C ASP A 55 12.88 -2.71 -22.23
N THR A 56 13.25 -1.61 -22.89
CA THR A 56 14.40 -0.78 -22.55
C THR A 56 14.07 0.37 -21.60
N SER A 57 12.85 0.40 -21.03
CA SER A 57 12.47 1.44 -20.06
C SER A 57 13.21 1.27 -18.72
N GLU A 58 13.29 2.37 -17.96
CA GLU A 58 13.95 2.41 -16.66
C GLU A 58 13.40 1.29 -15.72
N PRO A 59 14.27 0.52 -15.04
CA PRO A 59 13.84 -0.46 -14.07
C PRO A 59 13.17 0.18 -12.84
N LEU A 60 12.12 -0.47 -12.34
CA LEU A 60 11.26 0.02 -11.26
C LEU A 60 11.84 -0.14 -9.84
N PHE A 61 13.07 -0.60 -9.69
CA PHE A 61 13.68 -0.92 -8.40
C PHE A 61 15.05 -0.25 -8.29
N LEU A 62 15.47 -0.01 -7.06
CA LEU A 62 16.84 0.43 -6.78
C LEU A 62 17.86 -0.68 -7.10
N ASP A 63 19.09 -0.29 -7.38
CA ASP A 63 20.17 -1.25 -7.61
C ASP A 63 20.64 -1.83 -6.29
N LEU A 64 20.55 -3.15 -6.17
CA LEU A 64 21.07 -3.89 -5.03
C LEU A 64 22.60 -3.79 -4.99
N MET A 65 23.15 -3.38 -3.85
CA MET A 65 24.59 -3.38 -3.59
C MET A 65 25.03 -4.60 -2.80
N ASP A 66 24.31 -4.92 -1.73
CA ASP A 66 24.59 -6.07 -0.86
C ASP A 66 23.31 -6.50 -0.12
N ALA A 67 23.23 -7.76 0.28
CA ALA A 67 22.13 -8.24 1.10
C ALA A 67 22.48 -9.52 1.86
N LYS A 68 21.96 -9.61 3.09
CA LYS A 68 22.05 -10.78 3.95
C LYS A 68 20.67 -11.14 4.49
N ASN A 69 20.23 -12.36 4.19
CA ASN A 69 18.92 -12.86 4.62
C ASN A 69 18.77 -12.73 6.16
N GLY A 70 17.62 -12.22 6.59
CA GLY A 70 17.30 -12.00 8.01
C GLY A 70 18.17 -10.94 8.71
N SER A 71 18.89 -10.09 7.96
CA SER A 71 19.80 -9.10 8.53
C SER A 71 19.71 -7.75 7.83
N TYR A 72 20.06 -7.66 6.55
CA TYR A 72 20.08 -6.37 5.85
C TYR A 72 19.89 -6.47 4.36
N VAL A 73 19.46 -5.35 3.78
CA VAL A 73 19.46 -5.10 2.34
C VAL A 73 20.02 -3.70 2.11
N VAL A 74 21.04 -3.58 1.26
CA VAL A 74 21.71 -2.32 0.92
C VAL A 74 21.53 -2.04 -0.55
N PHE A 75 21.06 -0.85 -0.87
CA PHE A 75 20.84 -0.41 -2.24
C PHE A 75 21.54 0.92 -2.53
N LYS A 76 21.82 1.13 -3.81
CA LYS A 76 22.38 2.37 -4.32
C LYS A 76 21.27 3.41 -4.43
N ILE A 77 21.47 4.56 -3.78
CA ILE A 77 20.62 5.73 -3.99
C ILE A 77 20.84 6.25 -5.42
N PRO A 78 19.77 6.52 -6.19
CA PRO A 78 19.90 7.04 -7.53
C PRO A 78 20.35 8.51 -7.49
N GLU A 79 21.27 8.86 -8.40
CA GLU A 79 21.87 10.20 -8.51
C GLU A 79 21.17 11.01 -9.61
N PHE A 80 21.18 12.35 -9.50
CA PHE A 80 20.68 13.32 -10.50
C PHE A 80 19.20 13.19 -10.90
N GLY A 81 18.40 14.20 -10.55
CA GLY A 81 16.99 14.30 -10.95
C GLY A 81 16.03 13.42 -10.16
N TRP A 82 16.54 12.52 -9.33
CA TRP A 82 15.76 11.70 -8.42
C TRP A 82 15.51 12.40 -7.09
N SER A 83 14.25 12.38 -6.64
CA SER A 83 13.80 12.92 -5.37
C SER A 83 12.72 12.03 -4.75
N THR A 84 12.63 11.99 -3.43
CA THR A 84 11.51 11.37 -2.71
C THR A 84 10.63 12.44 -2.07
N ALA A 85 9.42 12.06 -1.62
CA ALA A 85 8.57 12.99 -0.87
C ALA A 85 9.25 13.51 0.40
N SER A 86 10.04 12.65 1.07
CA SER A 86 10.73 12.99 2.33
C SER A 86 11.94 13.89 2.15
N SER A 87 12.66 13.83 1.02
CA SER A 87 13.81 14.70 0.79
C SER A 87 13.43 16.16 0.53
N GLU A 88 12.18 16.42 0.13
CA GLU A 88 11.74 17.73 -0.36
C GLU A 88 10.42 18.24 0.24
N ASN A 89 9.86 17.57 1.26
CA ASN A 89 8.52 17.86 1.78
C ASN A 89 7.44 17.90 0.68
N MET A 90 7.61 17.08 -0.36
CA MET A 90 6.81 17.17 -1.57
C MET A 90 5.49 16.43 -1.41
N ILE A 91 4.39 17.14 -1.68
CA ILE A 91 3.03 16.59 -1.76
C ILE A 91 2.83 16.10 -3.21
N PRO A 92 2.57 14.80 -3.46
CA PRO A 92 2.44 14.26 -4.81
C PRO A 92 1.41 15.01 -5.67
N THR A 93 1.76 15.38 -6.89
CA THR A 93 0.87 15.97 -7.88
C THR A 93 0.09 14.91 -8.65
N LEU A 94 -0.89 15.31 -9.46
CA LEU A 94 -1.63 14.38 -10.31
C LEU A 94 -0.71 13.63 -11.33
N PRO A 95 0.27 14.28 -11.99
CA PRO A 95 1.31 13.59 -12.76
C PRO A 95 2.07 12.51 -11.97
N ASP A 96 2.41 12.78 -10.71
CA ASP A 96 3.11 11.82 -9.84
C ASP A 96 2.26 10.58 -9.57
N LEU A 97 0.99 10.78 -9.20
CA LEU A 97 0.04 9.69 -8.97
C LEU A 97 -0.18 8.87 -10.24
N ALA A 98 -0.29 9.53 -11.40
CA ALA A 98 -0.47 8.87 -12.67
C ALA A 98 0.76 8.02 -13.06
N LEU A 99 1.98 8.53 -12.84
CA LEU A 99 3.19 7.74 -13.06
C LEU A 99 3.28 6.57 -12.08
N ALA A 100 3.00 6.79 -10.79
CA ALA A 100 3.00 5.73 -9.78
C ALA A 100 2.05 4.58 -10.16
N LEU A 101 0.83 4.89 -10.60
CA LEU A 101 -0.13 3.87 -11.04
C LEU A 101 0.31 3.14 -12.32
N ARG A 102 0.90 3.81 -13.31
CA ARG A 102 1.43 3.15 -14.51
C ARG A 102 2.58 2.20 -14.16
N SER A 103 3.47 2.63 -13.28
CA SER A 103 4.60 1.83 -12.84
C SER A 103 4.19 0.66 -11.95
N LEU A 104 3.19 0.87 -11.09
CA LEU A 104 2.55 -0.21 -10.35
C LEU A 104 1.88 -1.22 -11.29
N ALA A 105 1.20 -0.76 -12.35
CA ALA A 105 0.61 -1.65 -13.35
C ALA A 105 1.67 -2.49 -14.07
N LYS A 106 2.84 -1.92 -14.38
CA LYS A 106 4.01 -2.64 -14.92
C LYS A 106 4.54 -3.68 -13.94
N TRP A 107 4.71 -3.32 -12.67
CA TRP A 107 5.11 -4.22 -11.59
C TRP A 107 4.14 -5.40 -11.44
N HIS A 108 2.84 -5.11 -11.36
CA HIS A 108 1.77 -6.11 -11.29
C HIS A 108 1.77 -7.05 -12.50
N ALA A 109 1.96 -6.53 -13.72
CA ALA A 109 2.00 -7.35 -14.92
C ALA A 109 3.21 -8.31 -14.92
N MET A 110 4.41 -7.82 -14.58
CA MET A 110 5.59 -8.68 -14.43
C MET A 110 5.37 -9.73 -13.33
N GLY A 111 4.81 -9.33 -12.18
CA GLY A 111 4.47 -10.21 -11.08
C GLY A 111 3.48 -11.31 -11.48
N ALA A 112 2.41 -10.96 -12.22
CA ALA A 112 1.42 -11.93 -12.71
C ALA A 112 2.04 -12.98 -13.64
N VAL A 113 2.92 -12.57 -14.56
CA VAL A 113 3.67 -13.49 -15.44
C VAL A 113 4.58 -14.42 -14.63
N LEU A 114 5.29 -13.89 -13.63
CA LEU A 114 6.14 -14.74 -12.78
C LEU A 114 5.31 -15.69 -11.90
N LEU A 115 4.12 -15.27 -11.43
CA LEU A 115 3.19 -16.12 -10.69
C LEU A 115 2.65 -17.27 -11.55
N GLU A 116 2.29 -16.98 -12.81
CA GLU A 116 1.85 -17.97 -13.79
C GLU A 116 2.94 -19.01 -14.04
N LYS A 117 4.21 -18.57 -14.15
CA LYS A 117 5.36 -19.45 -14.37
C LYS A 117 5.83 -20.20 -13.12
N GLY A 118 5.18 -20.00 -11.96
CA GLY A 118 5.63 -20.59 -10.68
C GLY A 118 6.98 -20.05 -10.20
N GLN A 119 7.36 -18.85 -10.65
CA GLN A 119 8.67 -18.23 -10.41
C GLN A 119 8.66 -17.26 -9.22
N ILE A 120 7.57 -17.19 -8.46
CA ILE A 120 7.48 -16.48 -7.17
C ILE A 120 7.21 -17.52 -6.08
N PRO A 121 7.99 -17.52 -4.98
CA PRO A 121 7.82 -18.49 -3.90
C PRO A 121 6.56 -18.12 -3.08
N LYS A 122 5.41 -18.70 -3.47
CA LYS A 122 4.09 -18.28 -2.99
C LYS A 122 3.92 -18.34 -1.47
N GLN A 123 4.57 -19.28 -0.80
CA GLN A 123 4.43 -19.48 0.65
C GLN A 123 4.98 -18.29 1.46
N GLN A 124 6.08 -17.69 0.99
CA GLN A 124 6.73 -16.55 1.63
C GLN A 124 5.98 -15.23 1.38
N PHE A 125 5.11 -15.20 0.37
CA PHE A 125 4.36 -14.02 -0.05
C PHE A 125 2.83 -14.20 0.05
N SER A 126 2.36 -15.23 0.76
CA SER A 126 0.94 -15.52 0.93
C SER A 126 0.23 -14.47 1.81
N GLU A 127 0.95 -13.85 2.73
CA GLU A 127 0.45 -12.80 3.62
C GLU A 127 1.27 -11.52 3.48
N ARG A 128 0.67 -10.34 3.70
CA ARG A 128 1.35 -9.01 3.69
C ARG A 128 2.32 -8.86 4.87
N LEU A 129 1.81 -9.16 6.05
CA LEU A 129 2.46 -9.27 7.36
C LEU A 129 1.67 -10.36 8.10
N PRO A 130 2.12 -10.88 9.26
CA PRO A 130 1.28 -11.72 10.09
C PRO A 130 -0.08 -11.04 10.31
N MET A 131 -1.14 -11.55 9.68
CA MET A 131 -2.39 -10.79 9.49
C MET A 131 -3.00 -10.32 10.81
N THR A 132 -2.86 -11.14 11.86
CA THR A 132 -3.35 -10.82 13.21
C THR A 132 -2.72 -9.54 13.77
N LEU A 133 -1.45 -9.27 13.48
CA LEU A 133 -0.75 -8.08 13.97
C LEU A 133 -1.25 -6.82 13.25
N ALA A 134 -1.20 -6.83 11.92
CA ALA A 134 -1.62 -5.69 11.12
C ALA A 134 -3.09 -5.32 11.38
N ASN A 135 -3.96 -6.32 11.53
CA ASN A 135 -5.39 -6.10 11.81
C ASN A 135 -5.63 -5.49 13.19
N LYS A 136 -4.91 -5.96 14.23
CA LYS A 136 -5.01 -5.39 15.59
C LYS A 136 -4.55 -3.94 15.61
N TYR A 137 -3.42 -3.64 14.96
CA TYR A 137 -2.91 -2.28 14.85
C TYR A 137 -3.91 -1.36 14.13
N ALA A 138 -4.43 -1.79 12.98
CA ALA A 138 -5.46 -1.04 12.25
C ALA A 138 -6.74 -0.82 13.08
N SER A 139 -7.13 -1.80 13.90
CA SER A 139 -8.29 -1.67 14.81
C SER A 139 -8.06 -0.62 15.89
N ALA A 140 -6.86 -0.59 16.47
CA ALA A 140 -6.47 0.38 17.49
C ALA A 140 -6.41 1.80 16.89
N VAL A 141 -5.77 1.97 15.73
CA VAL A 141 -5.71 3.25 15.00
C VAL A 141 -7.11 3.74 14.65
N LEU A 142 -8.00 2.88 14.16
CA LEU A 142 -9.39 3.25 13.88
C LEU A 142 -10.13 3.70 15.15
N ASN A 143 -9.92 2.99 16.27
CA ASN A 143 -10.53 3.34 17.54
C ASN A 143 -10.11 4.74 17.98
N ASP A 144 -8.82 5.03 17.96
CA ASP A 144 -8.27 6.29 18.49
C ASP A 144 -8.59 7.46 17.55
N PHE A 145 -8.52 7.24 16.24
CA PHE A 145 -8.93 8.23 15.25
C PHE A 145 -10.43 8.58 15.39
N ALA A 146 -11.29 7.61 15.69
CA ALA A 146 -12.71 7.89 15.94
C ALA A 146 -12.92 8.82 17.14
N ASP A 147 -12.11 8.69 18.20
CA ASP A 147 -12.15 9.62 19.35
C ASP A 147 -11.71 11.03 18.92
N VAL A 148 -10.62 11.15 18.16
CA VAL A 148 -10.13 12.44 17.63
C VAL A 148 -11.22 13.14 16.81
N VAL A 149 -11.83 12.42 15.86
CA VAL A 149 -12.86 12.98 14.98
C VAL A 149 -14.06 13.46 15.80
N ARG A 150 -14.51 12.66 16.79
CA ARG A 150 -15.63 13.03 17.68
C ARG A 150 -15.31 14.31 18.45
N ASP A 151 -14.11 14.39 19.02
CA ASP A 151 -13.78 15.42 20.01
C ASP A 151 -13.30 16.72 19.37
N THR A 152 -12.76 16.68 18.15
CA THR A 152 -12.04 17.83 17.55
C THR A 152 -12.56 18.31 16.19
N TRP A 153 -13.33 17.51 15.44
CA TRP A 153 -13.70 17.88 14.05
C TRP A 153 -15.06 18.59 13.93
N GLY A 154 -15.86 18.63 15.00
CA GLY A 154 -17.17 19.27 15.05
C GLY A 154 -18.35 18.31 14.90
N LYS A 155 -19.55 18.79 15.27
CA LYS A 155 -20.77 17.97 15.42
C LYS A 155 -21.18 17.22 14.14
N GLN A 156 -20.86 17.76 12.98
CA GLN A 156 -21.17 17.14 11.68
C GLN A 156 -20.45 15.80 11.46
N TRP A 157 -19.39 15.51 12.22
CA TRP A 157 -18.62 14.26 12.12
C TRP A 157 -18.97 13.22 13.17
N THR A 158 -19.74 13.58 14.21
CA THR A 158 -20.06 12.70 15.34
C THR A 158 -20.68 11.36 14.91
N ARG A 159 -21.57 11.39 13.91
CA ARG A 159 -22.18 10.16 13.37
C ARG A 159 -21.14 9.24 12.74
N LEU A 160 -20.23 9.79 11.95
CA LEU A 160 -19.19 9.00 11.27
C LEU A 160 -18.22 8.40 12.31
N ALA A 161 -17.81 9.18 13.31
CA ALA A 161 -16.98 8.70 14.41
C ALA A 161 -17.65 7.53 15.17
N GLN A 162 -18.95 7.60 15.42
CA GLN A 162 -19.70 6.51 16.05
C GLN A 162 -19.70 5.25 15.16
N GLN A 163 -19.90 5.38 13.85
CA GLN A 163 -19.83 4.24 12.92
C GLN A 163 -18.42 3.63 12.86
N MET A 164 -17.36 4.43 12.99
CA MET A 164 -16.00 3.90 13.10
C MET A 164 -15.85 3.06 14.37
N LYS A 165 -16.30 3.55 15.54
CA LYS A 165 -16.27 2.79 16.81
C LYS A 165 -17.00 1.45 16.72
N GLU A 166 -18.17 1.42 16.08
CA GLU A 166 -18.95 0.19 15.85
C GLU A 166 -18.27 -0.79 14.88
N THR A 167 -17.33 -0.29 14.09
CA THR A 167 -16.57 -1.07 13.11
C THR A 167 -15.34 -1.73 13.74
N VAL A 168 -14.71 -1.11 14.73
CA VAL A 168 -13.51 -1.61 15.44
C VAL A 168 -13.54 -3.11 15.74
N PRO A 169 -14.58 -3.67 16.41
CA PRO A 169 -14.59 -5.10 16.76
C PRO A 169 -14.68 -6.04 15.55
N LYS A 170 -14.97 -5.52 14.34
CA LYS A 170 -15.17 -6.31 13.10
C LYS A 170 -13.97 -6.24 12.16
N VAL A 171 -12.98 -5.37 12.43
CA VAL A 171 -11.87 -5.10 11.51
C VAL A 171 -11.08 -6.37 11.17
N ASP A 172 -10.70 -7.19 12.17
CA ASP A 172 -9.95 -8.43 11.92
C ASP A 172 -10.71 -9.38 10.99
N GLN A 173 -11.99 -9.63 11.27
CA GLN A 173 -12.83 -10.47 10.43
C GLN A 173 -12.93 -9.92 9.00
N ILE A 174 -13.18 -8.62 8.86
CA ILE A 174 -13.34 -7.95 7.56
C ILE A 174 -12.04 -8.03 6.75
N PHE A 175 -10.89 -7.74 7.36
CA PHE A 175 -9.61 -7.78 6.68
C PHE A 175 -9.29 -9.22 6.25
N ARG A 176 -9.49 -10.22 7.12
CA ARG A 176 -9.37 -11.64 6.74
C ARG A 176 -10.23 -12.00 5.53
N ILE A 177 -11.48 -11.55 5.49
CA ILE A 177 -12.39 -11.80 4.36
C ILE A 177 -11.88 -11.15 3.07
N ILE A 178 -11.32 -9.93 3.15
CA ILE A 178 -10.78 -9.21 2.00
C ILE A 178 -9.51 -9.90 1.48
N PHE A 179 -8.57 -10.24 2.36
CA PHE A 179 -7.30 -10.89 1.97
C PHE A 179 -7.49 -12.33 1.47
N ASN A 180 -8.47 -13.08 2.00
CA ASN A 180 -8.74 -14.45 1.56
C ASN A 180 -9.33 -14.56 0.14
N ARG A 181 -9.65 -13.44 -0.51
CA ARG A 181 -10.16 -13.42 -1.91
C ARG A 181 -9.14 -13.87 -2.93
N THR A 182 -7.85 -13.81 -2.58
CA THR A 182 -6.77 -14.39 -3.37
C THR A 182 -7.01 -15.86 -3.73
N ASN A 183 -7.86 -16.56 -2.96
CA ASN A 183 -8.22 -17.97 -3.17
C ASN A 183 -9.53 -18.18 -3.97
N GLU A 184 -10.15 -17.12 -4.50
CA GLU A 184 -11.31 -17.28 -5.39
C GLU A 184 -10.87 -17.88 -6.74
N GLN A 185 -11.69 -18.77 -7.31
CA GLN A 185 -11.36 -19.51 -8.54
C GLN A 185 -10.99 -18.60 -9.72
N ASP A 186 -11.60 -17.42 -9.80
CA ASP A 186 -11.39 -16.42 -10.85
C ASP A 186 -10.65 -15.17 -10.36
N ALA A 187 -9.92 -15.27 -9.24
CA ALA A 187 -9.13 -14.16 -8.72
C ALA A 187 -7.97 -13.83 -9.67
N PHE A 188 -7.88 -12.57 -10.09
CA PHE A 188 -6.71 -12.06 -10.77
C PHE A 188 -5.68 -11.59 -9.74
N ASN A 189 -4.76 -12.49 -9.38
CA ASN A 189 -3.72 -12.19 -8.41
C ASN A 189 -2.48 -11.60 -9.07
N VAL A 190 -1.90 -10.62 -8.39
CA VAL A 190 -0.67 -9.94 -8.76
C VAL A 190 0.34 -10.07 -7.63
N PHE A 191 1.60 -9.75 -7.93
CA PHE A 191 2.61 -9.56 -6.90
C PHE A 191 2.51 -8.12 -6.42
N ASN A 192 1.81 -7.87 -5.32
CA ASN A 192 1.61 -6.54 -4.78
C ASN A 192 2.92 -5.98 -4.20
N TYR A 193 3.16 -4.70 -4.41
CA TYR A 193 4.27 -3.97 -3.79
C TYR A 193 4.09 -3.89 -2.27
N GLY A 194 2.91 -3.49 -1.82
CA GLY A 194 2.47 -3.54 -0.43
C GLY A 194 2.68 -2.27 0.39
N ASP A 195 3.58 -1.36 0.02
CA ASP A 195 3.89 -0.15 0.81
C ASP A 195 4.02 1.13 -0.02
N PHE A 196 2.88 1.64 -0.51
CA PHE A 196 2.86 2.88 -1.27
C PHE A 196 2.91 4.13 -0.37
N LEU A 197 3.97 4.27 0.42
CA LEU A 197 4.28 5.51 1.13
C LEU A 197 5.18 6.40 0.26
N GLY A 198 4.91 7.70 0.21
CA GLY A 198 5.61 8.64 -0.68
C GLY A 198 7.13 8.75 -0.45
N HIS A 199 7.63 8.32 0.71
CA HIS A 199 9.06 8.28 1.02
C HIS A 199 9.77 7.01 0.52
N ASP A 200 9.00 6.01 0.07
CA ASP A 200 9.51 4.72 -0.44
C ASP A 200 9.61 4.68 -1.97
N MET A 201 9.25 5.81 -2.60
CA MET A 201 9.27 6.02 -4.05
C MET A 201 10.24 7.15 -4.40
N TRP A 202 11.14 6.85 -5.32
CA TRP A 202 12.03 7.84 -5.93
C TRP A 202 11.46 8.24 -7.27
N PHE A 203 11.12 9.50 -7.45
CA PHE A 203 10.67 10.06 -8.72
C PHE A 203 11.82 10.77 -9.40
N ASN A 204 12.02 10.51 -10.70
CA ASN A 204 12.94 11.28 -11.52
C ASN A 204 12.16 12.37 -12.27
N TYR A 205 12.51 13.63 -12.08
CA TYR A 205 11.87 14.76 -12.75
C TYR A 205 12.64 15.27 -13.98
N GLY A 206 13.72 14.58 -14.36
CA GLY A 206 14.68 15.07 -15.33
C GLY A 206 15.43 16.29 -14.80
N ILE A 207 16.72 16.36 -15.07
CA ILE A 207 17.48 17.61 -14.90
C ILE A 207 18.22 17.84 -16.21
N THR A 208 17.86 18.93 -16.87
CA THR A 208 18.75 19.62 -17.80
C THR A 208 19.21 20.90 -17.12
N ASP A 209 20.31 21.50 -17.60
CA ASP A 209 21.20 22.48 -16.95
C ASP A 209 20.56 23.65 -16.15
N ALA A 210 19.24 23.87 -16.21
CA ALA A 210 18.49 24.74 -15.29
C ALA A 210 16.99 24.40 -15.12
N TYR A 211 16.48 23.28 -15.65
CA TYR A 211 15.04 22.97 -15.62
C TYR A 211 14.77 21.58 -15.06
N ARG A 212 14.04 21.55 -13.94
CA ARG A 212 13.33 20.38 -13.42
C ARG A 212 11.94 20.40 -14.01
N THR A 213 11.49 19.28 -14.57
CA THR A 213 10.11 19.20 -15.08
C THR A 213 9.14 19.03 -13.92
N ASP A 214 7.90 19.51 -14.08
CA ASP A 214 6.82 19.24 -13.11
C ASP A 214 6.17 17.86 -13.32
N HIS A 215 6.69 17.04 -14.26
CA HIS A 215 6.12 15.77 -14.67
C HIS A 215 7.18 14.68 -14.54
N PRO A 216 7.09 13.79 -13.54
CA PRO A 216 8.13 12.79 -13.38
C PRO A 216 8.16 11.86 -14.59
N ILE A 217 9.36 11.47 -14.98
CA ILE A 217 9.64 10.64 -16.16
C ILE A 217 9.97 9.20 -15.80
N ALA A 218 10.39 8.94 -14.55
CA ALA A 218 10.69 7.60 -14.05
C ALA A 218 10.42 7.50 -12.54
N ILE A 219 10.26 6.27 -12.06
CA ILE A 219 10.05 5.97 -10.65
C ILE A 219 10.80 4.69 -10.25
N LYS A 220 11.36 4.66 -9.04
CA LYS A 220 11.94 3.46 -8.43
C LYS A 220 11.33 3.19 -7.05
N PHE A 221 11.05 1.93 -6.80
CA PHE A 221 10.61 1.36 -5.54
C PHE A 221 11.82 0.89 -4.72
N GLN A 222 11.75 1.11 -3.42
CA GLN A 222 12.88 0.89 -2.52
C GLN A 222 12.67 -0.29 -1.56
N TYR A 223 11.52 -0.39 -0.91
CA TYR A 223 11.27 -1.35 0.17
C TYR A 223 10.21 -2.37 -0.22
N PHE A 224 10.50 -3.66 -0.02
CA PHE A 224 9.62 -4.77 -0.41
C PHE A 224 9.18 -5.62 0.79
N GLU A 225 9.18 -5.01 1.98
CA GLU A 225 8.90 -5.64 3.26
C GLU A 225 7.46 -6.15 3.38
N THR A 226 6.53 -5.47 2.72
CA THR A 226 5.09 -5.77 2.76
C THR A 226 4.58 -6.33 1.44
N THR A 227 5.48 -6.72 0.54
CA THR A 227 5.14 -7.40 -0.71
C THR A 227 4.40 -8.71 -0.44
N HIS A 228 3.36 -8.98 -1.22
CA HIS A 228 2.45 -10.13 -1.04
C HIS A 228 1.68 -10.46 -2.32
N ILE A 229 0.95 -11.56 -2.31
CA ILE A 229 0.10 -12.00 -3.44
C ILE A 229 -1.36 -11.75 -3.10
N ASN A 230 -2.00 -10.85 -3.85
CA ASN A 230 -3.43 -10.57 -3.73
C ASN A 230 -3.96 -9.96 -5.03
N THR A 231 -5.24 -9.59 -5.05
CA THR A 231 -5.82 -8.74 -6.08
C THR A 231 -5.08 -7.40 -6.17
N PRO A 232 -5.04 -6.76 -7.34
CA PRO A 232 -4.39 -5.45 -7.50
C PRO A 232 -5.03 -4.32 -6.68
N ALA A 233 -6.23 -4.54 -6.13
CA ALA A 233 -6.99 -3.50 -5.43
C ALA A 233 -6.25 -2.95 -4.21
N THR A 234 -5.46 -3.75 -3.49
CA THR A 234 -4.76 -3.31 -2.27
C THR A 234 -3.78 -2.17 -2.56
N ASP A 235 -2.88 -2.33 -3.53
CA ASP A 235 -1.90 -1.30 -3.89
C ASP A 235 -2.55 -0.09 -4.58
N VAL A 236 -3.55 -0.33 -5.45
CA VAL A 236 -4.28 0.77 -6.10
C VAL A 236 -4.96 1.65 -5.06
N HIS A 237 -5.53 1.05 -4.01
CA HIS A 237 -6.09 1.80 -2.89
C HIS A 237 -5.03 2.59 -2.14
N HIS A 238 -3.84 2.04 -1.89
CA HIS A 238 -2.80 2.79 -1.20
C HIS A 238 -2.38 4.04 -1.98
N VAL A 239 -2.19 3.95 -3.30
CA VAL A 239 -1.85 5.13 -4.11
C VAL A 239 -2.95 6.20 -4.07
N ILE A 240 -4.22 5.79 -4.06
CA ILE A 240 -5.36 6.73 -4.13
C ILE A 240 -5.71 7.33 -2.77
N PHE A 241 -5.66 6.54 -1.70
CA PHE A 241 -6.16 6.93 -0.38
C PHE A 241 -5.08 7.37 0.60
N SER A 242 -3.82 6.97 0.40
CA SER A 242 -2.78 7.04 1.43
C SER A 242 -1.65 8.02 1.10
N THR A 243 -1.97 9.11 0.39
CA THR A 243 -0.98 10.16 0.05
C THR A 243 -1.36 11.48 0.72
N PRO A 244 -0.43 12.40 0.98
CA PRO A 244 -0.79 13.76 1.41
C PRO A 244 -1.73 14.51 0.43
N SER A 245 -1.88 14.00 -0.79
CA SER A 245 -2.66 14.56 -1.89
C SER A 245 -4.04 13.93 -2.05
N THR A 246 -4.58 13.27 -1.02
CA THR A 246 -5.81 12.47 -1.13
C THR A 246 -6.99 13.23 -1.74
N ARG A 247 -7.10 14.55 -1.52
CA ARG A 247 -8.15 15.35 -2.17
C ARG A 247 -8.05 15.31 -3.70
N ILE A 248 -6.85 15.46 -4.26
CA ILE A 248 -6.61 15.40 -5.71
C ILE A 248 -6.81 13.97 -6.20
N ALA A 249 -6.24 13.00 -5.50
CA ALA A 249 -6.35 11.59 -5.86
C ALA A 249 -7.81 11.12 -5.91
N LEU A 250 -8.63 11.46 -4.90
CA LEU A 250 -10.05 11.10 -4.87
C LEU A 250 -10.87 11.83 -5.93
N LYS A 251 -10.57 13.11 -6.19
CA LYS A 251 -11.24 13.88 -7.25
C LYS A 251 -11.04 13.25 -8.63
N HIS A 252 -9.86 12.66 -8.87
CA HIS A 252 -9.49 12.03 -10.14
C HIS A 252 -9.50 10.50 -10.07
N LYS A 253 -10.11 9.90 -9.04
CA LYS A 253 -10.03 8.46 -8.75
C LYS A 253 -10.44 7.60 -9.94
N ASP A 254 -11.60 7.87 -10.52
CA ASP A 254 -12.12 7.05 -11.62
C ASP A 254 -11.23 7.18 -12.87
N ASP A 255 -10.74 8.37 -13.20
CA ASP A 255 -9.81 8.60 -14.30
C ASP A 255 -8.46 7.89 -14.09
N LEU A 256 -7.90 8.00 -12.88
CA LEU A 256 -6.67 7.31 -12.48
C LEU A 256 -6.81 5.77 -12.56
N ILE A 257 -7.99 5.23 -12.30
CA ILE A 257 -8.24 3.78 -12.40
C ILE A 257 -8.48 3.37 -13.86
N GLU A 258 -9.40 4.04 -14.54
CA GLU A 258 -9.95 3.64 -15.84
C GLU A 258 -9.04 4.00 -17.01
N ASN A 259 -8.38 5.16 -16.94
CA ASN A 259 -7.60 5.71 -18.04
C ASN A 259 -6.09 5.66 -17.79
N VAL A 260 -5.66 5.37 -16.56
CA VAL A 260 -4.22 5.26 -16.21
C VAL A 260 -3.84 3.84 -15.82
N TYR A 261 -4.33 3.34 -14.69
CA TYR A 261 -3.89 2.04 -14.15
C TYR A 261 -4.34 0.86 -15.03
N TYR A 262 -5.64 0.76 -15.32
CA TYR A 262 -6.21 -0.38 -16.05
C TYR A 262 -5.61 -0.59 -17.44
N PRO A 263 -5.59 0.41 -18.34
CA PRO A 263 -5.03 0.23 -19.68
C PRO A 263 -3.53 -0.08 -19.64
N ALA A 264 -2.78 0.52 -18.70
CA ALA A 264 -1.38 0.20 -18.52
C ALA A 264 -1.19 -1.27 -18.12
N LEU A 265 -1.99 -1.78 -17.17
CA LEU A 265 -1.93 -3.17 -16.75
C LEU A 265 -2.17 -4.12 -17.93
N ILE A 266 -3.24 -3.90 -18.69
CA ILE A 266 -3.57 -4.73 -19.86
C ILE A 266 -2.47 -4.67 -20.92
N GLY A 267 -1.92 -3.48 -21.17
CA GLY A 267 -0.81 -3.27 -22.09
C GLY A 267 0.44 -4.06 -21.67
N TYR A 268 0.85 -3.95 -20.40
CA TYR A 268 2.02 -4.66 -19.89
C TYR A 268 1.82 -6.18 -19.80
N LEU A 269 0.63 -6.65 -19.41
CA LEU A 269 0.31 -8.09 -19.45
C LEU A 269 0.46 -8.65 -20.86
N SER A 270 0.00 -7.90 -21.87
CA SER A 270 0.19 -8.27 -23.27
C SER A 270 1.66 -8.24 -23.67
N LYS A 271 2.39 -7.18 -23.30
CA LYS A 271 3.81 -6.99 -23.63
C LYS A 271 4.70 -8.12 -23.08
N TYR A 272 4.43 -8.56 -21.86
CA TYR A 272 5.22 -9.60 -21.19
C TYR A 272 4.70 -11.03 -21.43
N GLY A 273 3.68 -11.19 -22.27
CA GLY A 273 3.17 -12.50 -22.69
C GLY A 273 2.44 -13.27 -21.59
N TYR A 274 1.63 -12.59 -20.78
CA TYR A 274 0.76 -13.26 -19.81
C TYR A 274 -0.30 -14.11 -20.51
N GLY A 275 -0.37 -15.41 -20.18
CA GLY A 275 -1.25 -16.39 -20.82
C GLY A 275 -2.62 -16.57 -20.13
N GLY A 276 -2.75 -16.16 -18.88
CA GLY A 276 -3.96 -16.32 -18.09
C GLY A 276 -5.10 -15.35 -18.45
N ASN A 277 -6.23 -15.52 -17.76
CA ASN A 277 -7.39 -14.64 -17.93
C ASN A 277 -7.06 -13.21 -17.51
N LYS A 278 -7.19 -12.27 -18.44
CA LYS A 278 -6.94 -10.85 -18.16
C LYS A 278 -8.07 -10.27 -17.30
N LEU A 279 -7.70 -9.42 -16.35
CA LEU A 279 -8.65 -8.68 -15.52
C LEU A 279 -9.56 -7.79 -16.38
N THR A 280 -10.87 -7.86 -16.16
CA THR A 280 -11.81 -6.90 -16.79
C THR A 280 -11.90 -5.63 -15.95
N LEU A 281 -12.17 -4.49 -16.59
CA LEU A 281 -12.36 -3.23 -15.86
C LEU A 281 -13.50 -3.34 -14.85
N LYS A 282 -14.58 -4.03 -15.21
CA LYS A 282 -15.70 -4.29 -14.30
C LYS A 282 -15.23 -5.05 -13.06
N ARG A 283 -14.47 -6.14 -13.24
CA ARG A 283 -13.96 -6.93 -12.10
C ARG A 283 -13.02 -6.10 -11.23
N LEU A 284 -12.12 -5.30 -11.82
CA LEU A 284 -11.26 -4.39 -11.07
C LEU A 284 -12.08 -3.41 -10.22
N LYS A 285 -13.10 -2.76 -10.79
CA LYS A 285 -13.99 -1.85 -10.07
C LYS A 285 -14.77 -2.57 -8.96
N ASP A 286 -15.22 -3.80 -9.21
CA ASP A 286 -15.90 -4.62 -8.21
C ASP A 286 -14.96 -4.96 -7.04
N GLU A 287 -13.71 -5.35 -7.31
CA GLU A 287 -12.68 -5.64 -6.29
C GLU A 287 -12.34 -4.40 -5.46
N LEU A 288 -12.11 -3.26 -6.12
CA LEU A 288 -11.85 -1.98 -5.46
C LEU A 288 -13.03 -1.59 -4.55
N ARG A 289 -14.27 -1.67 -5.04
CA ARG A 289 -15.46 -1.35 -4.26
C ARG A 289 -15.57 -2.21 -3.02
N GLN A 290 -15.38 -3.51 -3.18
CA GLN A 290 -15.55 -4.47 -2.09
C GLN A 290 -14.41 -4.43 -1.06
N SER A 291 -13.34 -3.69 -1.32
CA SER A 291 -12.22 -3.43 -0.43
C SER A 291 -12.12 -1.96 0.02
N GLU A 292 -13.15 -1.14 -0.22
CA GLU A 292 -13.14 0.29 0.15
C GLU A 292 -12.97 0.52 1.66
N LEU A 293 -13.58 -0.32 2.50
CA LEU A 293 -13.42 -0.21 3.95
C LEU A 293 -11.97 -0.46 4.38
N TYR A 294 -11.29 -1.42 3.73
CA TYR A 294 -9.87 -1.64 3.93
C TYR A 294 -9.05 -0.41 3.53
N ALA A 295 -9.35 0.19 2.37
CA ALA A 295 -8.67 1.39 1.89
C ALA A 295 -8.79 2.56 2.88
N VAL A 296 -10.01 2.82 3.37
CA VAL A 296 -10.28 3.91 4.30
C VAL A 296 -9.55 3.69 5.63
N ILE A 297 -9.60 2.48 6.20
CA ILE A 297 -8.94 2.20 7.48
C ILE A 297 -7.42 2.25 7.34
N THR A 298 -6.85 1.66 6.28
CA THR A 298 -5.40 1.66 6.06
C THR A 298 -4.84 3.03 5.68
N SER A 299 -5.64 3.91 5.09
CA SER A 299 -5.21 5.30 4.88
C SER A 299 -4.91 6.02 6.19
N MET A 300 -5.63 5.70 7.28
CA MET A 300 -5.38 6.29 8.60
C MET A 300 -4.00 5.89 9.11
N THR A 301 -3.61 4.62 8.97
CA THR A 301 -2.28 4.15 9.40
C THR A 301 -1.19 4.78 8.55
N LEU A 302 -1.34 4.72 7.22
CA LEU A 302 -0.31 5.15 6.28
C LEU A 302 -0.10 6.67 6.26
N ILE A 303 -1.17 7.46 6.31
CA ILE A 303 -1.06 8.93 6.36
C ILE A 303 -0.50 9.37 7.72
N MET A 304 -0.85 8.67 8.81
CA MET A 304 -0.28 8.94 10.13
C MET A 304 1.24 8.76 10.11
N ASP A 305 1.73 7.65 9.54
CA ASP A 305 3.17 7.38 9.41
C ASP A 305 3.90 8.47 8.60
N VAL A 306 3.25 9.08 7.60
CA VAL A 306 3.84 10.18 6.82
C VAL A 306 4.03 11.45 7.65
N PHE A 307 3.15 11.73 8.60
CA PHE A 307 3.20 12.94 9.44
C PHE A 307 3.86 12.71 10.80
N GLU A 308 4.05 11.46 11.21
CA GLU A 308 4.91 11.09 12.32
C GLU A 308 6.38 11.22 11.88
N ASN A 309 6.95 12.42 11.98
CA ASN A 309 8.39 12.68 11.81
C ASN A 309 9.26 12.06 12.93
N THR A 310 8.78 11.02 13.60
CA THR A 310 9.46 10.34 14.71
C THR A 310 9.68 8.89 14.28
N PRO A 311 10.89 8.33 14.49
CA PRO A 311 11.10 6.89 14.29
C PRO A 311 10.02 6.13 15.05
N ILE A 312 9.45 5.08 14.43
CA ILE A 312 8.49 4.18 15.05
C ILE A 312 8.99 3.82 16.46
N ASP A 313 8.23 4.19 17.47
CA ASP A 313 8.54 3.85 18.85
C ASP A 313 8.15 2.38 19.10
N PHE A 314 9.15 1.51 19.13
CA PHE A 314 8.92 0.08 19.28
C PHE A 314 8.44 -0.31 20.69
N ALA A 315 8.68 0.52 21.71
CA ALA A 315 8.09 0.31 23.03
C ALA A 315 6.59 0.61 22.99
N MET A 316 6.17 1.61 22.20
CA MET A 316 4.75 1.88 21.95
C MET A 316 4.09 0.79 21.12
N LEU A 317 4.76 0.26 20.08
CA LEU A 317 4.27 -0.92 19.37
C LEU A 317 4.17 -2.13 20.28
N GLU A 318 5.09 -2.31 21.23
CA GLU A 318 5.04 -3.38 22.23
C GLU A 318 3.87 -3.20 23.20
N GLU A 319 3.62 -1.99 23.67
CA GLU A 319 2.45 -1.69 24.52
C GLU A 319 1.15 -1.87 23.74
N THR A 320 1.10 -1.41 22.48
CA THR A 320 -0.04 -1.61 21.58
C THR A 320 -0.27 -3.10 21.32
N TRP A 321 0.80 -3.87 21.16
CA TRP A 321 0.77 -5.31 21.05
C TRP A 321 0.16 -5.98 22.28
N LYS A 322 0.60 -5.57 23.48
CA LYS A 322 0.13 -6.15 24.76
C LYS A 322 -1.29 -5.73 25.12
N THR A 323 -1.68 -4.50 24.79
CA THR A 323 -2.91 -3.87 25.31
C THR A 323 -4.01 -3.67 24.28
N GLY A 324 -3.69 -3.69 22.99
CA GLY A 324 -4.63 -3.38 21.90
C GLY A 324 -4.98 -1.89 21.77
N LYS A 325 -4.22 -0.98 22.39
CA LYS A 325 -4.40 0.49 22.33
C LYS A 325 -3.15 1.16 21.79
N VAL A 326 -3.26 2.15 20.90
CA VAL A 326 -2.07 2.87 20.41
C VAL A 326 -1.52 3.72 21.56
N SER A 327 -0.31 3.42 22.02
CA SER A 327 0.38 4.22 23.03
C SER A 327 1.03 5.46 22.41
N THR A 328 1.34 6.50 23.19
CA THR A 328 2.04 7.70 22.72
C THR A 328 3.11 8.17 23.66
N ASN A 329 4.24 8.61 23.10
CA ASN A 329 5.19 9.45 23.78
C ASN A 329 4.82 10.92 23.56
N THR A 330 4.26 11.56 24.60
CA THR A 330 4.45 13.00 24.75
C THR A 330 4.61 13.38 26.23
N THR A 331 5.82 13.84 26.55
CA THR A 331 6.11 14.85 27.57
C THR A 331 5.60 16.25 27.17
N GLY A 332 4.89 16.39 26.06
CA GLY A 332 4.25 17.63 25.63
C GLY A 332 2.78 17.70 26.05
N LYS A 333 2.45 18.62 26.96
CA LYS A 333 1.05 18.99 27.27
C LYS A 333 0.39 19.56 26.00
N VAL A 334 -0.50 18.81 25.37
CA VAL A 334 -1.49 19.38 24.45
C VAL A 334 -2.69 19.82 25.29
N SER A 335 -3.06 21.09 25.16
CA SER A 335 -4.06 21.76 25.99
C SER A 335 -5.46 21.17 25.85
N SER A 336 -6.08 20.95 27.02
CA SER A 336 -7.51 20.85 27.34
C SER A 336 -8.36 19.76 26.68
N ASN A 337 -8.70 18.76 27.52
CA ASN A 337 -9.94 17.99 27.58
C ASN A 337 -10.10 16.70 26.75
N VAL A 338 -9.01 16.03 26.33
CA VAL A 338 -9.07 14.63 25.88
C VAL A 338 -8.26 13.76 26.84
N THR A 339 -8.94 12.97 27.68
CA THR A 339 -8.32 12.11 28.71
C THR A 339 -7.98 10.70 28.18
N GLY A 340 -7.50 10.61 26.94
CA GLY A 340 -7.02 9.38 26.31
C GLY A 340 -5.68 9.59 25.60
N LYS A 341 -4.76 8.63 25.71
CA LYS A 341 -3.48 8.61 24.98
C LYS A 341 -3.77 8.28 23.50
N VAL A 342 -3.53 9.22 22.58
CA VAL A 342 -3.82 9.11 21.13
C VAL A 342 -2.61 9.62 20.36
N SER A 343 -2.17 8.94 19.28
CA SER A 343 -0.95 9.30 18.54
C SER A 343 -0.83 10.79 18.22
N SER A 344 0.35 11.37 18.49
CA SER A 344 0.66 12.77 18.21
C SER A 344 0.55 13.10 16.72
N GLY A 345 0.82 12.11 15.85
CA GLY A 345 0.63 12.22 14.39
C GLY A 345 -0.82 12.53 14.00
N MET A 346 -1.81 12.00 14.73
CA MET A 346 -3.23 12.24 14.45
C MET A 346 -3.67 13.69 14.74
N PHE A 347 -2.93 14.40 15.59
CA PHE A 347 -3.18 15.82 15.89
C PHE A 347 -2.40 16.76 14.96
N HIS A 348 -1.53 16.22 14.09
CA HIS A 348 -0.85 17.04 13.10
C HIS A 348 -1.86 17.66 12.12
N ARG A 349 -1.73 18.96 11.85
CA ARG A 349 -2.65 19.66 10.94
C ARG A 349 -2.66 19.03 9.55
N GLY A 350 -1.48 18.67 9.04
CA GLY A 350 -1.34 17.99 7.73
C GLY A 350 -2.05 16.64 7.68
N PHE A 351 -2.06 15.88 8.79
CA PHE A 351 -2.80 14.62 8.88
C PHE A 351 -4.30 14.88 8.79
N THR A 352 -4.82 15.83 9.57
CA THR A 352 -6.24 16.21 9.53
C THR A 352 -6.66 16.69 8.14
N ASP A 353 -5.84 17.51 7.49
CA ASP A 353 -6.13 18.05 6.15
C ASP A 353 -6.14 16.96 5.07
N ALA A 354 -5.25 15.95 5.17
CA ALA A 354 -5.21 14.80 4.28
C ALA A 354 -6.36 13.80 4.54
N MET A 355 -6.75 13.61 5.81
CA MET A 355 -7.81 12.66 6.20
C MET A 355 -9.23 13.19 5.98
N LYS A 356 -9.47 14.51 6.06
CA LYS A 356 -10.81 15.08 5.81
C LYS A 356 -11.42 14.65 4.47
N PRO A 357 -10.74 14.76 3.32
CA PRO A 357 -11.24 14.25 2.04
C PRO A 357 -11.62 12.76 2.06
N VAL A 358 -10.81 11.93 2.74
CA VAL A 358 -11.10 10.50 2.90
C VAL A 358 -12.39 10.29 3.70
N MET A 359 -12.58 11.08 4.77
CA MET A 359 -13.78 10.99 5.60
C MET A 359 -15.02 11.55 4.91
N GLU A 360 -14.89 12.60 4.08
CA GLU A 360 -15.95 13.07 3.18
C GLU A 360 -16.37 11.93 2.24
N TYR A 361 -15.41 11.29 1.57
CA TYR A 361 -15.64 10.13 0.72
C TYR A 361 -16.33 8.99 1.47
N ALA A 362 -15.81 8.61 2.63
CA ALA A 362 -16.33 7.49 3.42
C ALA A 362 -17.77 7.74 3.88
N ARG A 363 -18.08 8.99 4.26
CA ARG A 363 -19.44 9.42 4.62
C ARG A 363 -20.38 9.35 3.42
N ASP A 364 -20.00 9.97 2.31
CA ASP A 364 -20.87 10.11 1.12
C ASP A 364 -21.15 8.76 0.45
N ARG A 365 -20.18 7.84 0.54
CA ARG A 365 -20.29 6.45 0.07
C ARG A 365 -20.84 5.48 1.11
N ASN A 366 -21.06 5.95 2.35
CA ASN A 366 -21.51 5.14 3.48
C ASN A 366 -20.65 3.88 3.71
N VAL A 367 -19.32 4.05 3.66
CA VAL A 367 -18.32 2.95 3.74
C VAL A 367 -18.40 2.22 5.09
N PHE A 368 -18.60 2.95 6.19
CA PHE A 368 -18.83 2.38 7.53
C PHE A 368 -20.30 2.00 7.78
N GLY A 369 -21.13 1.97 6.74
CA GLY A 369 -22.55 1.66 6.86
C GLY A 369 -22.81 0.19 7.19
N GLY A 370 -23.79 -0.08 8.06
CA GLY A 370 -24.18 -1.44 8.45
C GLY A 370 -24.44 -2.39 7.27
N ARG A 371 -25.09 -1.89 6.20
CA ARG A 371 -25.36 -2.70 5.00
C ARG A 371 -24.10 -3.14 4.25
N GLU A 372 -23.10 -2.28 4.13
CA GLU A 372 -21.85 -2.63 3.43
C GLU A 372 -21.01 -3.60 4.27
N MET A 373 -20.96 -3.39 5.59
CA MET A 373 -20.34 -4.35 6.52
C MET A 373 -21.02 -5.72 6.46
N THR A 374 -22.35 -5.75 6.53
CA THR A 374 -23.12 -6.99 6.39
C THR A 374 -22.83 -7.64 5.04
N ARG A 375 -22.79 -6.89 3.94
CA ARG A 375 -22.48 -7.42 2.61
C ARG A 375 -21.10 -8.08 2.54
N ILE A 376 -20.08 -7.48 3.13
CA ILE A 376 -18.74 -8.07 3.20
C ILE A 376 -18.76 -9.36 4.02
N ILE A 377 -19.38 -9.32 5.20
CA ILE A 377 -19.40 -10.43 6.17
C ILE A 377 -20.22 -11.63 5.66
N THR A 378 -21.40 -11.39 5.09
CA THR A 378 -22.31 -12.45 4.62
C THR A 378 -21.99 -12.92 3.21
N GLY A 379 -21.14 -12.19 2.48
CA GLY A 379 -20.82 -12.49 1.09
C GLY A 379 -22.03 -12.42 0.15
N ALA A 380 -23.01 -11.54 0.43
CA ALA A 380 -24.31 -11.51 -0.26
C ALA A 380 -24.24 -11.45 -1.80
N ASP A 381 -23.18 -10.88 -2.40
CA ASP A 381 -22.97 -10.89 -3.87
C ASP A 381 -22.34 -12.18 -4.40
N ARG A 382 -21.67 -12.96 -3.55
CA ARG A 382 -21.05 -14.24 -3.95
C ARG A 382 -22.12 -15.28 -4.27
N ASN A 383 -23.27 -15.22 -3.59
CA ASN A 383 -24.36 -16.16 -3.80
C ASN A 383 -25.19 -15.84 -5.05
N GLN A 384 -25.42 -14.57 -5.40
CA GLN A 384 -26.15 -14.24 -6.64
C GLN A 384 -25.37 -14.62 -7.91
N THR A 385 -24.04 -14.51 -7.86
CA THR A 385 -23.17 -14.92 -8.98
C THR A 385 -23.11 -16.45 -9.10
N ARG A 386 -23.00 -17.19 -7.99
CA ARG A 386 -23.04 -18.67 -7.99
C ARG A 386 -24.37 -19.22 -8.49
N THR A 387 -25.51 -18.62 -8.12
CA THR A 387 -26.82 -19.06 -8.62
C THR A 387 -26.96 -18.80 -10.11
N ARG A 388 -26.47 -17.66 -10.63
CA ARG A 388 -26.46 -17.39 -12.09
C ARG A 388 -25.54 -18.33 -12.88
N THR A 389 -24.34 -18.62 -12.39
CA THR A 389 -23.43 -19.55 -13.08
C THR A 389 -23.99 -20.98 -13.08
N ARG A 390 -24.64 -21.41 -11.98
CA ARG A 390 -25.28 -22.73 -11.91
C ARG A 390 -26.49 -22.86 -12.84
N ILE A 391 -27.31 -21.81 -12.95
CA ILE A 391 -28.43 -21.77 -13.90
C ILE A 391 -27.91 -21.81 -15.35
N LEU A 392 -26.84 -21.09 -15.68
CA LEU A 392 -26.24 -21.11 -17.02
C LEU A 392 -25.57 -22.45 -17.36
N THR A 393 -25.01 -23.17 -16.40
CA THR A 393 -24.45 -24.53 -16.64
C THR A 393 -25.52 -25.61 -16.71
N GLU A 394 -26.71 -25.40 -16.13
CA GLU A 394 -27.84 -26.34 -16.22
C GLU A 394 -28.72 -26.06 -17.45
N GLU A 395 -28.70 -24.83 -18.01
CA GLU A 395 -29.42 -24.47 -19.25
C GLU A 395 -28.63 -24.75 -20.55
N VAL A 396 -27.31 -24.92 -20.48
CA VAL A 396 -26.48 -25.32 -21.64
C VAL A 396 -26.06 -26.78 -21.48
N GLY A 397 -27.06 -27.67 -21.51
CA GLY A 397 -26.82 -29.07 -21.79
C GLY A 397 -26.62 -29.25 -23.29
N TYR A 398 -25.37 -29.30 -23.75
CA TYR A 398 -24.89 -30.07 -24.92
C TYR A 398 -23.39 -30.33 -24.81
#